data_AF-A0A8S3HSD0-F1
#
_entry.id   AF-A0A8S3HSD0-F1
#
_cell.length_a   1.000
_cell.length_b   1.000
_cell.length_c   1.000
_cell.angle_alpha   90.00
_cell.angle_beta   90.00
_cell.angle_gamma   90.00
#
_symmetry.space_group_name_H-M   'P 1'
#
loop_
_entity.id
_entity.type
_entity.pdbx_description
1 polymer ?
#
loop_
_entity_poly.entity_id
_entity_poly.type
_entity_poly.pdbx_seq_one_letter_code
_entity_poly.pdbx_strand_id
1 'polypeptide(L)'
;IGFTPQPVRTNHIVLPAHLESVRDRLAENIHELWSMNKVASGWRFGEYRDDLQKVHSCLTSFDRLPIAEKQYHITTAMENLKSLIALGYHVGVEIKPDDRRLKYVKLPNTYTQSNGYKPQPLDLSSIVLLTKLEELIETLAENTHNIWAAGRIKDGFTYGISDNPRQKRSPHLVPYAIVDDSIKKINRDAASETVKTLLAYGYTIDTPTGDAEDLNRRNREA
;
A
#
# COMPACT_ATOMS: atom_id res chain seq x y z
N ILE A 1 -25.56 6.96 12.82
CA ILE A 1 -24.99 7.03 11.45
C ILE A 1 -24.72 5.60 11.02
N GLY A 2 -25.42 5.09 10.00
CA GLY A 2 -25.09 3.79 9.41
C GLY A 2 -23.93 4.00 8.44
N PHE A 3 -22.77 3.42 8.73
CA PHE A 3 -21.61 3.44 7.84
C PHE A 3 -21.44 2.06 7.22
N THR A 4 -21.43 2.02 5.89
CA THR A 4 -21.12 0.80 5.14
C THR A 4 -19.95 1.13 4.21
N PRO A 5 -18.75 0.60 4.47
CA PRO A 5 -17.61 0.86 3.62
C PRO A 5 -17.81 0.25 2.24
N GLN A 6 -17.35 0.96 1.21
CA GLN A 6 -17.40 0.51 -0.17
C GLN A 6 -15.98 0.41 -0.74
N PRO A 7 -15.25 -0.68 -0.46
CA PRO A 7 -14.00 -0.97 -1.15
C PRO A 7 -14.22 -1.05 -2.66
N VAL A 8 -13.25 -0.57 -3.43
CA VAL A 8 -13.21 -0.73 -4.89
C VAL A 8 -13.26 -2.22 -5.21
N ARG A 9 -14.23 -2.63 -6.03
CA ARG A 9 -14.40 -4.03 -6.42
C ARG A 9 -13.39 -4.40 -7.50
N THR A 10 -12.47 -5.31 -7.18
CA THR A 10 -11.39 -5.74 -8.08
C THR A 10 -11.60 -7.14 -8.67
N ASN A 11 -12.64 -7.87 -8.24
CA ASN A 11 -12.85 -9.28 -8.58
C ASN A 11 -12.93 -9.57 -10.10
N HIS A 12 -13.38 -8.61 -10.89
CA HIS A 12 -13.54 -8.73 -12.35
C HIS A 12 -12.30 -8.24 -13.12
N ILE A 13 -11.30 -7.67 -12.43
CA ILE A 13 -10.09 -7.15 -13.05
C ILE A 13 -9.04 -8.25 -13.13
N VAL A 14 -8.63 -8.55 -14.37
CA VAL A 14 -7.46 -9.39 -14.66
C VAL A 14 -6.26 -8.46 -14.84
N LEU A 15 -5.17 -8.73 -14.12
CA LEU A 15 -3.97 -7.91 -14.20
C LEU A 15 -3.25 -8.16 -15.54
N PRO A 16 -2.99 -7.14 -16.36
CA PRO A 16 -2.19 -7.29 -17.57
C PRO A 16 -0.78 -7.82 -17.27
N ALA A 17 -0.23 -8.63 -18.17
CA ALA A 17 1.07 -9.29 -17.98
C ALA A 17 2.22 -8.30 -17.70
N HIS A 18 2.20 -7.10 -18.32
CA HIS A 18 3.23 -6.08 -18.05
C HIS A 18 3.19 -5.60 -16.59
N LEU A 19 2.02 -5.57 -15.97
CA LEU A 19 1.86 -5.16 -14.57
C LEU A 19 2.17 -6.28 -13.56
N GLU A 20 2.19 -7.54 -13.97
CA GLU A 20 2.65 -8.63 -13.10
C GLU A 20 4.13 -8.46 -12.73
N SER A 21 4.95 -7.94 -13.65
CA SER A 21 6.37 -7.70 -13.38
C SER A 21 6.60 -6.63 -12.31
N VAL A 22 5.79 -5.56 -12.31
CA VAL A 22 5.89 -4.49 -11.30
C VAL A 22 5.17 -4.85 -10.01
N ARG A 23 4.18 -5.74 -10.03
CA ARG A 23 3.56 -6.28 -8.81
C ARG A 23 4.60 -6.83 -7.85
N ASP A 24 5.50 -7.68 -8.35
CA ASP A 24 6.48 -8.34 -7.48
C ASP A 24 7.52 -7.34 -6.95
N ARG A 25 7.95 -6.39 -7.79
CA ARG A 25 8.85 -5.31 -7.37
C ARG A 25 8.19 -4.34 -6.37
N LEU A 26 6.91 -4.05 -6.54
CA LEU A 26 6.12 -3.25 -5.61
C LEU A 26 5.98 -3.97 -4.26
N ALA A 27 5.69 -5.28 -4.28
CA ALA A 27 5.61 -6.11 -3.08
C ALA A 27 6.95 -6.13 -2.31
N GLU A 28 8.06 -6.28 -3.04
CA GLU A 28 9.41 -6.20 -2.47
C GLU A 28 9.68 -4.83 -1.84
N ASN A 29 9.41 -3.73 -2.54
CA ASN A 29 9.64 -2.39 -1.98
C ASN A 29 8.77 -2.09 -0.75
N ILE A 30 7.51 -2.57 -0.73
CA ILE A 30 6.64 -2.49 0.45
C ILE A 30 7.29 -3.23 1.64
N HIS A 31 7.85 -4.41 1.40
CA HIS A 31 8.57 -5.18 2.42
C HIS A 31 9.84 -4.46 2.90
N GLU A 32 10.60 -3.85 2.00
CA GLU A 32 11.79 -3.08 2.35
C GLU A 32 11.45 -1.85 3.22
N LEU A 33 10.34 -1.16 2.94
CA LEU A 33 9.86 -0.03 3.74
C LEU A 33 9.33 -0.46 5.10
N TRP A 34 8.57 -1.56 5.15
CA TRP A 34 8.15 -2.18 6.41
C TRP A 34 9.36 -2.54 7.28
N SER A 35 10.37 -3.19 6.68
CA SER A 35 11.58 -3.62 7.36
C SER A 35 12.38 -2.42 7.88
N MET A 36 12.56 -1.38 7.06
CA MET A 36 13.21 -0.14 7.46
C MET A 36 12.51 0.48 8.68
N ASN A 37 11.20 0.66 8.64
CA ASN A 37 10.43 1.26 9.73
C ASN A 37 10.46 0.41 11.01
N LYS A 38 10.43 -0.92 10.87
CA LYS A 38 10.55 -1.85 12.01
C LYS A 38 11.90 -1.74 12.68
N VAL A 39 12.99 -1.74 11.91
CA VAL A 39 14.35 -1.60 12.45
C VAL A 39 14.54 -0.24 13.10
N ALA A 40 14.02 0.84 12.49
CA ALA A 40 14.02 2.18 13.09
C ALA A 40 13.30 2.23 14.45
N SER A 41 12.29 1.38 14.65
CA SER A 41 11.54 1.23 15.91
C SER A 41 12.23 0.30 16.94
N GLY A 42 13.45 -0.16 16.63
CA GLY A 42 14.28 -1.01 17.48
C GLY A 42 14.00 -2.50 17.36
N TRP A 43 13.29 -2.95 16.31
CA TRP A 43 13.13 -4.37 16.04
C TRP A 43 14.38 -4.96 15.40
N ARG A 44 14.69 -6.22 15.72
CA ARG A 44 15.83 -6.95 15.17
C ARG A 44 15.43 -8.32 14.64
N PHE A 45 16.23 -8.87 13.74
CA PHE A 45 16.01 -10.23 13.27
C PHE A 45 16.09 -11.27 14.40
N GLY A 46 15.22 -12.27 14.34
CA GLY A 46 15.23 -13.48 15.17
C GLY A 46 14.36 -14.56 14.54
N GLU A 47 14.62 -15.84 14.83
CA GLU A 47 13.91 -16.95 14.16
C GLU A 47 12.41 -16.98 14.43
N TYR A 48 11.98 -16.39 15.55
CA TYR A 48 10.59 -16.31 15.98
C TYR A 48 10.21 -14.88 16.30
N ARG A 49 8.91 -14.58 16.27
CA ARG A 49 8.38 -13.28 16.68
C ARG A 49 8.23 -13.23 18.20
N ASP A 50 8.84 -12.22 18.81
CA ASP A 50 8.64 -11.86 20.23
C ASP A 50 8.61 -10.33 20.34
N ASP A 51 7.44 -9.81 20.74
CA ASP A 51 7.15 -8.39 20.78
C ASP A 51 7.83 -7.70 21.99
N LEU A 52 8.07 -8.42 23.08
CA LEU A 52 8.75 -7.89 24.28
C LEU A 52 10.24 -7.69 24.00
N GLN A 53 10.86 -8.67 23.35
CA GLN A 53 12.27 -8.60 22.94
C GLN A 53 12.48 -7.85 21.62
N LYS A 54 11.39 -7.40 20.98
CA LYS A 54 11.36 -6.76 19.66
C LYS A 54 12.14 -7.56 18.61
N VAL A 55 11.85 -8.85 18.48
CA VAL A 55 12.43 -9.71 17.45
C VAL A 55 11.37 -10.17 16.45
N HIS A 56 11.73 -10.25 15.17
CA HIS A 56 10.82 -10.65 14.12
C HIS A 56 11.52 -11.42 13.00
N SER A 57 10.95 -12.58 12.61
CA SER A 57 11.52 -13.48 11.59
C SER A 57 11.51 -12.91 10.18
N CYS A 58 10.54 -12.04 9.88
CA CYS A 58 10.44 -11.39 8.57
C CYS A 58 11.48 -10.29 8.32
N LEU A 59 12.36 -9.95 9.27
CA LEU A 59 13.48 -9.02 9.03
C LEU A 59 14.60 -9.73 8.25
N THR A 60 14.28 -10.12 7.02
CA THR A 60 15.12 -10.82 6.05
C THR A 60 14.77 -10.31 4.65
N SER A 61 15.51 -10.73 3.62
CA SER A 61 15.19 -10.35 2.24
C SER A 61 13.85 -10.93 1.78
N PHE A 62 13.19 -10.25 0.84
CA PHE A 62 11.89 -10.67 0.31
C PHE A 62 11.86 -12.13 -0.19
N ASP A 63 12.94 -12.61 -0.78
CA ASP A 63 13.06 -14.00 -1.25
C ASP A 63 13.15 -15.05 -0.14
N ARG A 64 13.54 -14.64 1.06
CA ARG A 64 13.67 -15.50 2.23
C ARG A 64 12.47 -15.40 3.17
N LEU A 65 11.45 -14.63 2.80
CA LEU A 65 10.23 -14.55 3.60
C LEU A 65 9.52 -15.90 3.65
N PRO A 66 8.83 -16.20 4.77
CA PRO A 66 7.86 -17.29 4.80
C PRO A 66 6.84 -17.13 3.66
N ILE A 67 6.47 -18.25 3.03
CA ILE A 67 5.59 -18.24 1.84
C ILE A 67 4.29 -17.47 2.11
N ALA A 68 3.70 -17.63 3.30
CA ALA A 68 2.47 -16.93 3.68
C ALA A 68 2.64 -15.40 3.70
N GLU A 69 3.74 -14.90 4.26
CA GLU A 69 4.04 -13.46 4.35
C GLU A 69 4.39 -12.89 2.97
N LYS A 70 5.18 -13.62 2.18
CA LYS A 70 5.49 -13.25 0.79
C LYS A 70 4.19 -13.15 -0.03
N GLN A 71 3.30 -14.13 0.10
CA GLN A 71 2.02 -14.13 -0.60
C GLN A 71 1.11 -12.98 -0.17
N TYR A 72 1.13 -12.59 1.11
CA TYR A 72 0.40 -11.42 1.59
C TYR A 72 0.85 -10.12 0.90
N HIS A 73 2.17 -9.89 0.81
CA HIS A 73 2.72 -8.71 0.11
C HIS A 73 2.38 -8.73 -1.39
N ILE A 74 2.55 -9.87 -2.06
CA ILE A 74 2.19 -10.03 -3.48
C ILE A 74 0.70 -9.74 -3.71
N THR A 75 -0.16 -10.27 -2.85
CA THR A 75 -1.61 -10.06 -2.94
C THR A 75 -1.95 -8.59 -2.72
N THR A 76 -1.33 -7.95 -1.73
CA THR A 76 -1.52 -6.51 -1.46
C THR A 76 -1.11 -5.66 -2.66
N ALA A 77 0.06 -5.91 -3.24
CA ALA A 77 0.53 -5.22 -4.44
C ALA A 77 -0.40 -5.45 -5.65
N MET A 78 -0.89 -6.68 -5.82
CA MET A 78 -1.85 -7.01 -6.87
C MET A 78 -3.16 -6.26 -6.71
N GLU A 79 -3.74 -6.23 -5.51
CA GLU A 79 -5.00 -5.53 -5.24
C GLU A 79 -4.87 -4.02 -5.39
N ASN A 80 -3.70 -3.45 -5.04
CA ASN A 80 -3.40 -2.04 -5.31
C ASN A 80 -3.40 -1.75 -6.82
N LEU A 81 -2.74 -2.59 -7.62
CA LEU A 81 -2.70 -2.44 -9.08
C LEU A 81 -4.08 -2.63 -9.71
N LYS A 82 -4.85 -3.62 -9.26
CA LYS A 82 -6.23 -3.82 -9.74
C LYS A 82 -7.14 -2.65 -9.36
N SER A 83 -6.95 -2.05 -8.18
CA SER A 83 -7.71 -0.87 -7.75
C SER A 83 -7.46 0.31 -8.69
N LEU A 84 -6.22 0.53 -9.13
CA LEU A 84 -5.91 1.55 -10.14
C LEU A 84 -6.72 1.35 -11.43
N ILE A 85 -6.73 0.12 -11.96
CA ILE A 85 -7.44 -0.23 -13.20
C ILE A 85 -8.95 -0.12 -13.00
N ALA A 86 -9.48 -0.61 -11.88
CA ALA A 86 -10.91 -0.55 -11.55
C ALA A 86 -11.41 0.89 -11.41
N LEU A 87 -10.54 1.80 -10.95
CA LEU A 87 -10.77 3.24 -10.90
C LEU A 87 -10.59 3.92 -12.27
N GLY A 88 -10.39 3.16 -13.35
CA GLY A 88 -10.28 3.67 -14.71
C GLY A 88 -8.92 4.27 -15.08
N TYR A 89 -7.92 4.20 -14.20
CA TYR A 89 -6.59 4.71 -14.51
C TYR A 89 -5.85 3.77 -15.45
N HIS A 90 -5.16 4.33 -16.43
CA HIS A 90 -4.33 3.56 -17.33
C HIS A 90 -2.89 3.52 -16.79
N VAL A 91 -2.39 2.32 -16.49
CA VAL A 91 -1.02 2.10 -16.04
C VAL A 91 -0.18 1.59 -17.22
N GLY A 92 0.56 2.50 -17.84
CA GLY A 92 1.42 2.25 -19.00
C GLY A 92 2.88 2.03 -18.61
N VAL A 93 3.69 1.57 -19.57
CA VAL A 93 5.15 1.49 -19.44
C VAL A 93 5.76 2.57 -20.34
N GLU A 94 6.49 3.52 -19.76
CA GLU A 94 7.31 4.43 -20.55
C GLU A 94 8.67 3.76 -20.79
N ILE A 95 8.92 3.31 -22.02
CA ILE A 95 10.28 2.89 -22.43
C ILE A 95 11.09 4.17 -22.61
N LYS A 96 11.67 4.71 -21.54
CA LYS A 96 12.65 5.79 -21.64
C LYS A 96 14.01 5.19 -22.03
N PRO A 97 14.67 5.72 -23.08
CA PRO A 97 15.97 5.22 -23.53
C PRO A 97 17.14 5.43 -22.54
N ASP A 98 16.94 6.06 -21.38
CA ASP A 98 18.03 6.47 -20.50
C ASP A 98 17.81 6.12 -19.01
N ASP A 99 18.66 5.21 -18.54
CA ASP A 99 19.33 5.10 -17.24
C ASP A 99 18.68 5.75 -15.99
N ARG A 100 17.38 5.54 -15.74
CA ARG A 100 16.81 5.73 -14.39
C ARG A 100 17.33 4.61 -13.49
N ARG A 101 18.59 4.70 -13.08
CA ARG A 101 19.12 3.90 -11.98
C ARG A 101 18.23 4.14 -10.77
N LEU A 102 17.61 3.07 -10.30
CA LEU A 102 16.83 3.08 -9.07
C LEU A 102 17.73 3.60 -7.96
N LYS A 103 17.26 4.66 -7.29
CA LYS A 103 17.91 5.20 -6.11
C LYS A 103 17.33 4.48 -4.90
N TYR A 104 18.19 4.17 -3.95
CA TYR A 104 17.83 3.52 -2.70
C TYR A 104 18.21 4.40 -1.54
N VAL A 105 17.43 4.33 -0.47
CA VAL A 105 17.70 5.07 0.76
C VAL A 105 19.04 4.59 1.34
N LYS A 106 19.97 5.52 1.58
CA LYS A 106 21.27 5.21 2.18
C LYS A 106 21.15 5.06 3.69
N LEU A 107 20.84 3.85 4.14
CA LEU A 107 20.77 3.55 5.57
C LEU A 107 22.16 3.37 6.20
N PRO A 108 22.38 3.79 7.47
CA PRO A 108 23.60 3.51 8.21
C PRO A 108 23.74 2.02 8.55
N ASN A 109 24.93 1.59 8.99
CA ASN A 109 25.20 0.19 9.34
C ASN A 109 24.43 -0.30 10.58
N THR A 110 23.84 0.61 11.35
CA THR A 110 22.94 0.26 12.45
C THR A 110 21.66 -0.44 12.00
N TYR A 111 21.32 -0.38 10.70
CA TYR A 111 20.18 -1.10 10.14
C TYR A 111 20.53 -2.54 9.72
N THR A 112 21.81 -2.91 9.71
CA THR A 112 22.24 -4.27 9.35
C THR A 112 21.84 -5.23 10.46
N GLN A 113 21.10 -6.27 10.09
CA GLN A 113 20.63 -7.33 10.97
C GLN A 113 21.70 -8.41 11.17
N SER A 114 21.53 -9.25 12.18
CA SER A 114 22.47 -10.34 12.51
C SER A 114 22.60 -11.41 11.42
N ASN A 115 21.58 -11.57 10.58
CA ASN A 115 21.58 -12.44 9.39
C ASN A 115 22.22 -11.79 8.15
N GLY A 116 22.79 -10.59 8.28
CA GLY A 116 23.40 -9.82 7.19
C GLY A 116 22.40 -9.04 6.32
N TYR A 117 21.09 -9.17 6.56
CA TYR A 117 20.08 -8.38 5.84
C TYR A 117 20.14 -6.92 6.27
N LYS A 118 20.01 -6.01 5.31
CA LYS A 118 19.87 -4.58 5.54
C LYS A 118 18.78 -4.08 4.60
N PRO A 119 17.72 -3.42 5.09
CA PRO A 119 16.68 -2.92 4.22
C PRO A 119 17.21 -1.93 3.17
N GLN A 120 16.68 -2.00 1.96
CA GLN A 120 17.04 -1.14 0.83
C GLN A 120 15.77 -0.67 0.10
N PRO A 121 14.93 0.17 0.75
CA PRO A 121 13.78 0.72 0.06
C PRO A 121 14.20 1.76 -0.98
N LEU A 122 13.35 1.97 -1.97
CA LEU A 122 13.55 3.00 -2.98
C LEU A 122 13.54 4.39 -2.35
N ASP A 123 14.44 5.24 -2.82
CA ASP A 123 14.43 6.66 -2.53
C ASP A 123 13.50 7.39 -3.51
N LEU A 124 12.30 7.69 -3.02
CA LEU A 124 11.24 8.34 -3.79
C LEU A 124 11.25 9.87 -3.62
N SER A 125 12.21 10.44 -2.90
CA SER A 125 12.24 11.87 -2.55
C SER A 125 12.31 12.79 -3.77
N SER A 126 13.00 12.36 -4.83
CA SER A 126 13.12 13.11 -6.09
C SER A 126 11.91 13.00 -7.02
N ILE A 127 10.91 12.18 -6.68
CA ILE A 127 9.71 11.99 -7.51
C ILE A 127 8.65 12.99 -7.07
N VAL A 128 8.46 14.01 -7.89
CA VAL A 128 7.38 14.99 -7.75
C VAL A 128 6.14 14.44 -8.42
N LEU A 129 5.04 14.38 -7.67
CA LEU A 129 3.74 13.97 -8.19
C LEU A 129 3.10 15.14 -8.95
N LEU A 130 2.50 14.84 -10.08
CA LEU A 130 1.70 15.81 -10.81
C LEU A 130 0.39 16.05 -10.05
N THR A 131 -0.12 17.28 -10.06
CA THR A 131 -1.39 17.66 -9.41
C THR A 131 -2.55 16.76 -9.87
N LYS A 132 -2.55 16.30 -11.12
CA LYS A 132 -3.55 15.35 -11.66
C LYS A 132 -3.57 13.98 -10.95
N LEU A 133 -2.51 13.62 -10.22
CA LEU A 133 -2.43 12.38 -9.45
C LEU A 133 -2.78 12.58 -7.97
N GLU A 134 -3.00 13.81 -7.50
CA GLU A 134 -3.41 14.07 -6.12
C GLU A 134 -4.81 13.50 -5.85
N GLU A 135 -5.74 13.66 -6.81
CA GLU A 135 -7.08 13.05 -6.72
C GLU A 135 -7.03 11.52 -6.69
N LEU A 136 -6.11 10.93 -7.46
CA LEU A 136 -5.86 9.48 -7.41
C LEU A 136 -5.43 9.06 -6.00
N ILE A 137 -4.51 9.81 -5.39
CA ILE A 137 -3.99 9.52 -4.06
C ILE A 137 -5.10 9.60 -3.02
N GLU A 138 -5.97 10.61 -3.08
CA GLU A 138 -7.13 10.69 -2.18
C GLU A 138 -8.07 9.49 -2.38
N THR A 139 -8.35 9.12 -3.63
CA THR A 139 -9.25 7.98 -3.94
C THR A 139 -8.66 6.65 -3.46
N LEU A 140 -7.35 6.44 -3.62
CA LEU A 140 -6.67 5.25 -3.10
C LEU A 140 -6.60 5.24 -1.57
N ALA A 141 -6.41 6.41 -0.94
CA ALA A 141 -6.39 6.54 0.50
C ALA A 141 -7.77 6.25 1.12
N GLU A 142 -8.85 6.71 0.46
CA GLU A 142 -10.22 6.36 0.81
C GLU A 142 -10.47 4.85 0.63
N ASN A 143 -10.04 4.27 -0.50
CA ASN A 143 -10.17 2.84 -0.74
C ASN A 143 -9.45 2.01 0.32
N THR A 144 -8.24 2.42 0.72
CA THR A 144 -7.47 1.78 1.80
C THR A 144 -8.27 1.78 3.11
N HIS A 145 -8.89 2.91 3.45
CA HIS A 145 -9.77 3.00 4.63
C HIS A 145 -10.99 2.09 4.51
N ASN A 146 -11.62 2.05 3.35
CA ASN A 146 -12.80 1.22 3.10
C ASN A 146 -12.47 -0.27 3.21
N ILE A 147 -11.32 -0.72 2.69
CA ILE A 147 -10.85 -2.11 2.82
C ILE A 147 -10.66 -2.46 4.30
N TRP A 148 -9.96 -1.60 5.04
CA TRP A 148 -9.77 -1.77 6.48
C TRP A 148 -11.10 -1.87 7.23
N ALA A 149 -12.01 -0.92 6.99
CA ALA A 149 -13.31 -0.86 7.63
C ALA A 149 -14.17 -2.08 7.30
N ALA A 150 -14.17 -2.53 6.04
CA ALA A 150 -14.90 -3.72 5.61
C ALA A 150 -14.39 -4.98 6.30
N GLY A 151 -13.07 -5.14 6.42
CA GLY A 151 -12.45 -6.23 7.19
C GLY A 151 -12.85 -6.20 8.66
N ARG A 152 -12.80 -5.02 9.30
CA ARG A 152 -13.18 -4.86 10.70
C ARG A 152 -14.65 -5.19 10.94
N ILE A 153 -15.55 -4.71 10.08
CA ILE A 153 -16.99 -5.01 10.18
C ILE A 153 -17.24 -6.51 9.97
N LYS A 154 -16.55 -7.14 9.01
CA LYS A 154 -16.61 -8.60 8.79
C LYS A 154 -16.17 -9.38 10.03
N ASP A 155 -15.17 -8.90 10.77
CA ASP A 155 -14.72 -9.47 12.04
C ASP A 155 -15.68 -9.18 13.21
N GLY A 156 -16.79 -8.48 12.96
CA GLY A 156 -17.82 -8.13 13.93
C GLY A 156 -17.53 -6.85 14.72
N PHE A 157 -16.64 -5.98 14.23
CA PHE A 157 -16.43 -4.67 14.85
C PHE A 157 -17.58 -3.72 14.53
N THR A 158 -17.93 -2.90 15.52
CA THR A 158 -18.92 -1.83 15.38
C THR A 158 -18.31 -0.48 15.73
N TYR A 159 -18.96 0.59 15.31
CA TYR A 159 -18.62 1.93 15.77
C TYR A 159 -18.66 2.04 17.31
N GLY A 160 -17.76 2.82 17.89
CA GLY A 160 -17.77 3.20 19.30
C GLY A 160 -16.98 4.48 19.52
N ILE A 161 -17.26 5.21 20.59
CA ILE A 161 -16.65 6.54 20.86
C ILE A 161 -15.14 6.42 21.15
N SER A 162 -14.66 5.25 21.55
CA SER A 162 -13.26 4.95 21.83
C SER A 162 -12.89 3.57 21.30
N ASP A 163 -11.59 3.35 21.04
CA ASP A 163 -11.10 2.04 20.67
C ASP A 163 -11.21 1.07 21.84
N ASN A 164 -11.94 -0.02 21.62
CA ASN A 164 -12.07 -1.11 22.58
C ASN A 164 -12.04 -2.44 21.83
N PRO A 165 -10.84 -3.04 21.63
CA PRO A 165 -10.70 -4.31 20.93
C PRO A 165 -11.45 -5.47 21.59
N ARG A 166 -11.60 -5.46 22.93
CA ARG A 166 -12.32 -6.52 23.66
C ARG A 166 -13.81 -6.53 23.35
N GLN A 167 -14.39 -5.34 23.19
CA GLN A 167 -15.79 -5.16 22.80
C GLN A 167 -15.97 -5.03 21.29
N LYS A 168 -14.90 -5.23 20.51
CA LYS A 168 -14.85 -5.00 19.06
C LYS A 168 -15.42 -3.64 18.66
N ARG A 169 -14.97 -2.57 19.31
CA ARG A 169 -15.37 -1.19 18.99
C ARG A 169 -14.20 -0.37 18.47
N SER A 170 -14.46 0.50 17.51
CA SER A 170 -13.49 1.46 17.00
C SER A 170 -14.17 2.79 16.61
N PRO A 171 -13.58 3.96 16.94
CA PRO A 171 -14.10 5.27 16.55
C PRO A 171 -13.88 5.57 15.08
N HIS A 172 -12.95 4.86 14.44
CA HIS A 172 -12.57 5.07 13.05
C HIS A 172 -13.48 4.33 12.06
N LEU A 173 -14.48 3.56 12.53
CA LEU A 173 -15.52 2.97 11.69
C LEU A 173 -16.57 4.01 11.28
N VAL A 174 -16.10 4.99 10.52
CA VAL A 174 -16.85 6.12 9.97
C VAL A 174 -16.41 6.37 8.52
N PRO A 175 -17.21 7.09 7.70
CA PRO A 175 -16.80 7.47 6.34
C PRO A 175 -15.46 8.20 6.32
N TYR A 176 -14.63 7.92 5.31
CA TYR A 176 -13.27 8.49 5.18
C TYR A 176 -13.25 10.01 5.33
N ALA A 177 -14.26 10.72 4.80
CA ALA A 177 -14.41 12.18 4.91
C ALA A 177 -14.32 12.72 6.34
N ILE A 178 -14.78 11.96 7.35
CA ILE A 178 -14.82 12.39 8.76
C ILE A 178 -13.86 11.62 9.66
N VAL A 179 -12.97 10.81 9.08
CA VAL A 179 -11.87 10.18 9.80
C VAL A 179 -10.83 11.24 10.21
N ASP A 180 -10.16 10.99 11.33
CA ASP A 180 -9.07 11.84 11.83
C ASP A 180 -7.97 12.07 10.79
N ASP A 181 -7.46 13.30 10.73
CA ASP A 181 -6.46 13.70 9.74
C ASP A 181 -5.14 12.92 9.87
N SER A 182 -4.82 12.42 11.06
CA SER A 182 -3.65 11.56 11.28
C SER A 182 -3.75 10.23 10.50
N ILE A 183 -4.94 9.62 10.49
CA ILE A 183 -5.20 8.38 9.76
C ILE A 183 -5.30 8.66 8.27
N LYS A 184 -5.98 9.75 7.88
CA LYS A 184 -6.00 10.18 6.47
C LYS A 184 -4.60 10.37 5.93
N LYS A 185 -3.72 11.03 6.69
CA LYS A 185 -2.32 11.20 6.34
C LYS A 185 -1.60 9.87 6.16
N ILE A 186 -1.78 8.89 7.05
CA ILE A 186 -1.18 7.55 6.89
C ILE A 186 -1.65 6.89 5.59
N ASN A 187 -2.94 6.94 5.29
CA ASN A 187 -3.49 6.34 4.06
C ASN A 187 -2.99 7.07 2.80
N ARG A 188 -2.88 8.40 2.84
CA ARG A 188 -2.30 9.20 1.75
C ARG A 188 -0.83 8.91 1.54
N ASP A 189 -0.06 8.79 2.62
CA ASP A 189 1.36 8.47 2.56
C ASP A 189 1.55 7.09 1.90
N ALA A 190 0.75 6.08 2.28
CA ALA A 190 0.78 4.75 1.66
C ALA A 190 0.34 4.74 0.17
N ALA A 191 -0.70 5.49 -0.18
CA ALA A 191 -1.15 5.65 -1.56
C ALA A 191 -0.09 6.37 -2.41
N SER A 192 0.47 7.45 -1.90
CA SER A 192 1.54 8.23 -2.53
C SER A 192 2.79 7.37 -2.75
N GLU A 193 3.16 6.55 -1.78
CA GLU A 193 4.27 5.61 -1.87
C GLU A 193 4.06 4.58 -2.99
N THR A 194 2.85 4.02 -3.10
CA THR A 194 2.49 3.09 -4.19
C THR A 194 2.63 3.77 -5.55
N VAL A 195 2.02 4.94 -5.72
CA VAL A 195 2.06 5.71 -6.98
C VAL A 195 3.50 6.09 -7.35
N LYS A 196 4.27 6.65 -6.42
CA LYS A 196 5.67 7.04 -6.65
C LYS A 196 6.56 5.84 -6.96
N THR A 197 6.34 4.70 -6.31
CA THR A 197 7.08 3.46 -6.60
C THR A 197 6.86 3.01 -8.05
N LEU A 198 5.62 3.05 -8.54
CA LEU A 198 5.32 2.75 -9.95
C LEU A 198 6.06 3.72 -10.89
N LEU A 199 6.00 5.02 -10.60
CA LEU A 199 6.72 6.03 -11.38
C LEU A 199 8.25 5.83 -11.32
N ALA A 200 8.80 5.36 -10.20
CA ALA A 200 10.22 5.06 -10.04
C ALA A 200 10.65 3.90 -10.96
N TYR A 201 9.81 2.87 -11.06
CA TYR A 201 10.03 1.73 -11.95
C TYR A 201 9.77 2.01 -13.43
N GLY A 202 9.42 3.25 -13.80
CA GLY A 202 9.22 3.66 -15.19
C GLY A 202 7.80 3.47 -15.72
N TYR A 203 6.83 3.26 -14.83
CA TYR A 203 5.42 3.22 -15.22
C TYR A 203 4.85 4.63 -15.30
N THR A 204 3.89 4.83 -16.20
CA THR A 204 3.05 6.03 -16.24
C THR A 204 1.67 5.71 -15.71
N ILE A 205 1.03 6.71 -15.12
CA ILE A 205 -0.35 6.60 -14.65
C ILE A 205 -1.10 7.77 -15.27
N ASP A 206 -2.01 7.45 -16.18
CA ASP A 206 -2.85 8.41 -16.86
C ASP A 206 -4.27 8.38 -16.31
N THR A 207 -4.87 9.56 -16.21
CA THR A 207 -6.23 9.74 -15.69
C THR A 207 -7.23 9.03 -16.58
N PRO A 208 -8.36 8.56 -16.02
CA PRO A 208 -9.45 8.02 -16.82
C PRO A 208 -9.85 9.05 -17.90
N THR A 209 -10.00 8.64 -19.16
CA THR A 209 -10.63 9.48 -20.19
C THR A 209 -12.11 9.72 -19.81
N GLY A 210 -12.73 10.80 -20.29
CA GLY A 210 -14.10 11.20 -19.88
C GLY A 210 -15.17 10.10 -19.94
N ASP A 211 -15.02 9.10 -20.82
CA ASP A 211 -15.92 7.94 -20.89
C ASP A 211 -15.77 6.96 -19.70
N ALA A 212 -14.58 6.89 -19.09
CA ALA A 212 -14.30 6.08 -17.91
C ALA A 212 -14.73 6.76 -16.60
N GLU A 213 -14.81 8.09 -16.57
CA GLU A 213 -15.43 8.84 -15.46
C GLU A 213 -16.91 8.50 -15.30
N ASP A 214 -17.66 8.37 -16.41
CA ASP A 214 -19.07 7.97 -16.41
C ASP A 214 -19.27 6.51 -15.95
N LEU A 215 -18.32 5.61 -16.26
CA LEU A 215 -18.34 4.23 -15.76
C LEU A 215 -18.01 4.17 -14.26
N ASN A 216 -17.06 4.98 -13.81
CA ASN A 216 -16.73 5.14 -12.38
C ASN A 216 -17.91 5.70 -11.58
N ARG A 217 -18.64 6.68 -12.11
CA ARG A 217 -19.85 7.21 -11.47
C ARG A 217 -20.91 6.12 -11.29
N ARG A 218 -21.14 5.31 -12.33
CA ARG A 218 -22.07 4.16 -12.28
C ARG A 218 -21.64 3.08 -11.29
N ASN A 219 -20.33 2.81 -11.15
CA ASN A 219 -19.81 1.84 -10.19
C ASN A 219 -19.85 2.32 -8.73
N ARG A 220 -19.88 3.65 -8.51
CA ARG A 220 -20.07 4.26 -7.18
C ARG A 220 -21.54 4.35 -6.76
N GLU A 221 -22.47 4.31 -7.72
CA GLU A 221 -23.91 4.50 -7.50
C GLU A 221 -24.73 3.18 -7.49
N ALA A 222 -24.10 2.01 -7.69
CA ALA A 222 -24.74 0.69 -7.79
C ALA A 222 -24.25 -0.34 -6.75
#